data_AF-A0A915BKY6-F1
#
_entry.id   AF-A0A915BKY6-F1
#
_cell.length_a   1.000
_cell.length_b   1.000
_cell.length_c   1.000
_cell.angle_alpha   90.00
_cell.angle_beta   90.00
_cell.angle_gamma   90.00
#
_symmetry.space_group_name_H-M   'P 1'
#
loop_
_entity.id
_entity.type
_entity.pdbx_description
1 polymer ?
#
loop_
_entity_poly.entity_id
_entity_poly.type
_entity_poly.pdbx_seq_one_letter_code
_entity_poly.pdbx_strand_id
1 'polypeptide(L)'
;MSVFMYVYLSTGQVLIELSRVLRSTRMVLKRSRSRMLADSKNDGVPQGSKKAKGANSGDSANPTVAPRRTFTLKDFDIGRPLGKGKFGSVYLARVKGVNFIVALKILFKSQLEKANVEHQLRREIEIQGHLRHPHILRLYNYFDDEKRIYLILEYAERGELYKELQKYQRFEEERAAKLMFQMADALQYCHEKKVIHRDIKPENLLLGLQGELKIADFGWSVHAPSSRRATMCGTLDYLPPEMIQGQDHDEKVDLWSLGVLCYEFLVGRPPFESKTSSETYKLILKVRYDFPPHISLDARDLISKLLRRRPEERLSLKGVMQHPWIRKYVDKKKP
;
A
#
# COMPACT_ATOMS: atom_id res chain seq x y z
N MET A 1 -23.22 30.04 -4.61
CA MET A 1 -23.21 28.67 -5.19
C MET A 1 -22.29 28.60 -6.44
N SER A 2 -21.03 29.11 -6.38
CA SER A 2 -20.27 29.40 -7.62
C SER A 2 -18.73 29.35 -7.54
N VAL A 3 -18.13 28.59 -6.62
CA VAL A 3 -16.69 28.24 -6.69
C VAL A 3 -16.49 26.76 -6.36
N PHE A 4 -17.26 26.25 -5.40
CA PHE A 4 -17.33 24.84 -5.03
C PHE A 4 -17.70 23.90 -6.18
N MET A 5 -18.63 24.30 -7.05
CA MET A 5 -19.03 23.46 -8.19
C MET A 5 -17.96 23.42 -9.29
N TYR A 6 -17.19 24.49 -9.47
CA TYR A 6 -16.14 24.57 -10.49
C TYR A 6 -14.88 23.77 -10.11
N VAL A 7 -14.52 23.70 -8.82
CA VAL A 7 -13.44 22.84 -8.33
C VAL A 7 -13.84 21.35 -8.36
N TYR A 8 -15.09 21.01 -8.02
CA TYR A 8 -15.55 19.61 -8.08
C TYR A 8 -15.79 19.13 -9.53
N LEU A 9 -16.29 20.00 -10.43
CA LEU A 9 -16.45 19.67 -11.84
C LEU A 9 -15.10 19.61 -12.57
N SER A 10 -14.16 20.51 -12.27
CA SER A 10 -12.82 20.45 -12.88
C SER A 10 -11.97 19.30 -12.33
N THR A 11 -12.06 18.95 -11.05
CA THR A 11 -11.39 17.74 -10.52
C THR A 11 -12.02 16.47 -11.08
N GLY A 12 -13.34 16.41 -11.28
CA GLY A 12 -14.02 15.29 -11.95
C GLY A 12 -13.57 15.11 -13.39
N GLN A 13 -13.48 16.20 -14.17
CA GLN A 13 -13.08 16.17 -15.58
C GLN A 13 -11.57 15.89 -15.74
N VAL A 14 -10.74 16.45 -14.84
CA VAL A 14 -9.30 16.13 -14.74
C VAL A 14 -9.10 14.69 -14.31
N LEU A 15 -9.89 14.15 -13.37
CA LEU A 15 -9.86 12.72 -12.98
C LEU A 15 -10.33 11.81 -14.11
N ILE A 16 -11.30 12.26 -14.94
CA ILE A 16 -11.76 11.55 -16.14
C ILE A 16 -10.65 11.56 -17.21
N GLU A 17 -10.04 12.70 -17.52
CA GLU A 17 -8.90 12.78 -18.44
C GLU A 17 -7.67 12.02 -17.92
N LEU A 18 -7.33 12.17 -16.65
CA LEU A 18 -6.31 11.38 -15.96
C LEU A 18 -6.62 9.91 -16.05
N SER A 19 -7.87 9.50 -15.85
CA SER A 19 -8.22 8.11 -16.04
C SER A 19 -8.09 7.64 -17.48
N ARG A 20 -8.42 8.49 -18.45
CA ARG A 20 -8.25 8.18 -19.87
C ARG A 20 -6.76 8.06 -20.24
N VAL A 21 -5.91 8.89 -19.62
CA VAL A 21 -4.45 8.96 -19.80
C VAL A 21 -3.72 7.87 -19.01
N LEU A 22 -4.22 7.46 -17.84
CA LEU A 22 -3.56 6.54 -16.90
C LEU A 22 -4.15 5.11 -16.88
N ARG A 23 -5.38 4.84 -17.33
CA ARG A 23 -6.01 3.49 -17.25
C ARG A 23 -5.60 2.51 -18.38
N SER A 24 -4.51 2.76 -19.09
CA SER A 24 -4.14 1.98 -20.26
C SER A 24 -2.97 1.02 -19.99
N THR A 25 -3.19 -0.10 -19.28
CA THR A 25 -2.20 -1.20 -19.20
C THR A 25 -2.88 -2.56 -19.03
N ARG A 26 -2.43 -3.56 -19.78
CA ARG A 26 -2.60 -4.99 -19.47
C ARG A 26 -1.25 -5.45 -18.94
N MET A 27 -1.24 -6.20 -17.83
CA MET A 27 -0.03 -6.74 -17.23
C MET A 27 0.76 -7.59 -18.23
N VAL A 28 1.96 -7.15 -18.59
CA VAL A 28 2.99 -8.03 -19.15
C VAL A 28 4.33 -7.69 -18.49
N LEU A 29 4.52 -8.16 -17.25
CA LEU A 29 5.88 -8.49 -16.83
C LEU A 29 6.23 -9.76 -17.60
N LYS A 30 6.89 -9.60 -18.76
CA LYS A 30 7.39 -10.73 -19.54
C LYS A 30 8.23 -11.61 -18.61
N ARG A 31 8.00 -12.92 -18.65
CA ARG A 31 8.91 -13.93 -18.10
C ARG A 31 10.27 -13.72 -18.77
N SER A 32 11.21 -13.06 -18.12
CA SER A 32 12.61 -13.08 -18.55
C SER A 32 13.21 -14.44 -18.18
N ARG A 33 12.86 -15.45 -18.98
CA ARG A 33 13.70 -16.63 -19.19
C ARG A 33 13.91 -16.73 -20.70
N SER A 34 15.12 -17.12 -21.08
CA SER A 34 15.61 -17.30 -22.46
C SER A 34 16.26 -16.07 -23.10
N ARG A 35 17.43 -15.70 -22.56
CA ARG A 35 18.57 -15.28 -23.40
C ARG A 35 19.91 -15.56 -22.72
N MET A 36 20.06 -16.76 -22.14
CA MET A 36 21.35 -17.39 -21.82
C MET A 36 21.08 -18.91 -21.88
N LEU A 37 21.93 -19.66 -22.58
CA LEU A 37 21.78 -21.06 -23.04
C LEU A 37 21.19 -21.19 -24.45
N ALA A 38 21.98 -20.78 -25.44
CA ALA A 38 22.01 -21.42 -26.75
C ALA A 38 23.39 -21.18 -27.36
N ASP A 39 24.41 -21.80 -26.76
CA ASP A 39 25.68 -22.09 -27.41
C ASP A 39 26.07 -23.50 -26.94
N SER A 40 25.82 -24.49 -27.79
CA SER A 40 26.43 -25.82 -27.80
C SER A 40 25.53 -26.79 -28.58
N LYS A 41 26.12 -27.32 -29.66
CA LYS A 41 25.78 -28.54 -30.42
C LYS A 41 24.83 -28.43 -31.62
N ASN A 42 25.50 -28.16 -32.72
CA ASN A 42 25.34 -28.72 -34.06
C ASN A 42 25.11 -30.25 -34.04
N ASP A 43 24.23 -30.76 -34.90
CA ASP A 43 24.41 -31.94 -35.77
C ASP A 43 23.11 -32.27 -36.54
N GLY A 44 23.22 -32.47 -37.87
CA GLY A 44 22.26 -33.28 -38.65
C GLY A 44 21.35 -32.57 -39.68
N VAL A 45 21.69 -32.76 -40.96
CA VAL A 45 21.08 -32.29 -42.23
C VAL A 45 19.84 -33.16 -42.66
N PRO A 46 19.00 -32.73 -43.63
CA PRO A 46 17.53 -32.80 -43.59
C PRO A 46 16.91 -33.78 -44.59
N GLN A 47 15.58 -33.94 -44.56
CA GLN A 47 14.79 -34.39 -45.71
C GLN A 47 13.29 -34.05 -45.59
N GLY A 48 12.67 -33.73 -46.73
CA GLY A 48 11.32 -34.20 -47.03
C GLY A 48 10.19 -33.18 -47.06
N SER A 49 9.95 -32.62 -48.24
CA SER A 49 8.79 -31.82 -48.64
C SER A 49 7.47 -32.63 -48.70
N LYS A 50 6.33 -31.96 -48.44
CA LYS A 50 5.12 -32.00 -49.29
C LYS A 50 4.01 -31.03 -48.82
N LYS A 51 3.48 -30.30 -49.80
CA LYS A 51 2.33 -29.38 -49.75
C LYS A 51 1.00 -30.16 -49.75
N ALA A 52 -0.04 -29.58 -49.12
CA ALA A 52 -1.42 -29.69 -49.59
C ALA A 52 -2.21 -28.41 -49.22
N LYS A 53 -3.04 -27.95 -50.16
CA LYS A 53 -3.83 -26.70 -50.16
C LYS A 53 -5.28 -26.93 -49.69
N GLY A 54 -5.93 -25.85 -49.24
CA GLY A 54 -7.39 -25.62 -49.31
C GLY A 54 -7.99 -25.21 -47.95
N ALA A 55 -8.97 -24.32 -47.81
CA ALA A 55 -9.56 -23.24 -48.62
C ALA A 55 -10.44 -22.40 -47.65
N ASN A 56 -10.52 -21.08 -47.88
CA ASN A 56 -11.49 -20.07 -47.41
C ASN A 56 -12.29 -20.26 -46.09
N SER A 57 -12.21 -19.25 -45.20
CA SER A 57 -13.39 -18.51 -44.72
C SER A 57 -13.03 -17.28 -43.87
N GLY A 58 -13.59 -16.12 -44.25
CA GLY A 58 -14.00 -15.06 -43.33
C GLY A 58 -12.93 -14.10 -42.81
N ASP A 59 -12.58 -13.10 -43.61
CA ASP A 59 -11.99 -11.84 -43.13
C ASP A 59 -12.96 -11.13 -42.16
N SER A 60 -12.85 -11.47 -40.89
CA SER A 60 -13.39 -10.66 -39.80
C SER A 60 -12.32 -9.65 -39.42
N ALA A 61 -12.44 -8.43 -39.95
CA ALA A 61 -11.62 -7.29 -39.56
C ALA A 61 -11.74 -7.10 -38.04
N ASN A 62 -10.73 -7.57 -37.30
CA ASN A 62 -10.56 -7.26 -35.90
C ASN A 62 -10.49 -5.74 -35.77
N PRO A 63 -11.32 -5.09 -34.92
CA PRO A 63 -11.17 -3.67 -34.68
C PRO A 63 -9.76 -3.46 -34.11
N THR A 64 -8.93 -2.75 -34.87
CA THR A 64 -7.58 -2.38 -34.48
C THR A 64 -7.68 -1.51 -33.24
N VAL A 65 -7.50 -2.12 -32.07
CA VAL A 65 -7.40 -1.43 -30.79
C VAL A 65 -6.28 -0.41 -30.95
N ALA A 66 -6.63 0.88 -30.92
CA ALA A 66 -5.68 1.97 -31.03
C ALA A 66 -4.49 1.73 -30.09
N PRO A 67 -3.24 1.93 -30.55
CA PRO A 67 -2.06 1.62 -29.76
C PRO A 67 -2.13 2.38 -28.44
N ARG A 68 -2.19 1.60 -27.36
CA ARG A 68 -2.22 2.09 -25.97
C ARG A 68 -0.97 2.95 -25.72
N ARG A 69 -1.15 4.22 -25.36
CA ARG A 69 -0.04 5.13 -25.03
C ARG A 69 0.70 4.57 -23.80
N THR A 70 1.97 4.22 -23.98
CA THR A 70 2.86 3.81 -22.89
C THR A 70 3.57 5.05 -22.36
N PHE A 71 3.55 5.25 -21.03
CA PHE A 71 4.30 6.35 -20.41
C PHE A 71 5.81 6.15 -20.56
N THR A 72 6.51 7.27 -20.66
CA THR A 72 7.96 7.36 -20.57
C THR A 72 8.35 8.49 -19.63
N LEU A 73 9.62 8.55 -19.22
CA LEU A 73 10.11 9.65 -18.37
C LEU A 73 9.94 11.03 -19.04
N LYS A 74 9.87 11.11 -20.38
CA LYS A 74 9.70 12.36 -21.11
C LYS A 74 8.34 13.00 -20.88
N ASP A 75 7.34 12.22 -20.47
CA ASP A 75 5.98 12.68 -20.18
C ASP A 75 5.87 13.42 -18.83
N PHE A 76 6.97 13.54 -18.07
CA PHE A 76 6.98 14.14 -16.74
C PHE A 76 7.99 15.29 -16.63
N ASP A 77 7.61 16.35 -15.91
CA ASP A 77 8.55 17.30 -15.33
C ASP A 77 8.92 16.80 -13.94
N ILE A 78 10.19 16.44 -13.72
CA ILE A 78 10.68 15.93 -12.43
C ILE A 78 11.09 17.10 -11.55
N GLY A 79 10.47 17.20 -10.39
CA GLY A 79 10.74 18.19 -9.37
C GLY A 79 11.64 17.66 -8.25
N ARG A 80 11.46 18.20 -7.05
CA ARG A 80 12.28 17.89 -5.87
C ARG A 80 12.11 16.43 -5.40
N PRO A 81 13.14 15.84 -4.77
CA PRO A 81 12.99 14.56 -4.07
C PRO A 81 12.00 14.69 -2.91
N LEU A 82 11.19 13.65 -2.71
CA LEU A 82 10.23 13.52 -1.61
C LEU A 82 10.73 12.53 -0.54
N GLY A 83 11.48 11.51 -0.95
CA GLY A 83 12.02 10.51 -0.04
C GLY A 83 12.93 9.50 -0.72
N LYS A 84 13.66 8.73 0.08
CA LYS A 84 14.55 7.65 -0.37
C LYS A 84 14.05 6.33 0.19
N GLY A 85 13.71 5.40 -0.71
CA GLY A 85 13.34 4.04 -0.35
C GLY A 85 14.53 3.09 -0.42
N LYS A 86 14.31 1.83 -0.03
CA LYS A 86 15.34 0.77 -0.05
C LYS A 86 15.92 0.51 -1.45
N PHE A 87 15.08 0.57 -2.48
CA PHE A 87 15.43 0.20 -3.86
C PHE A 87 15.43 1.40 -4.83
N GLY A 88 15.38 2.62 -4.31
CA GLY A 88 15.35 3.82 -5.13
C GLY A 88 14.82 5.06 -4.43
N SER A 89 14.19 5.96 -5.17
CA SER A 89 13.82 7.29 -4.66
C SER A 89 12.47 7.73 -5.21
N VAL A 90 11.80 8.59 -4.46
CA VAL A 90 10.50 9.15 -4.82
C VAL A 90 10.68 10.63 -5.09
N TYR A 91 10.15 11.10 -6.23
CA TYR A 91 10.23 12.49 -6.65
C TYR A 91 8.83 13.09 -6.81
N LEU A 92 8.70 14.38 -6.51
CA LEU A 92 7.57 15.16 -6.98
C LEU A 92 7.68 15.24 -8.50
N ALA A 93 6.59 15.01 -9.21
CA ALA A 93 6.57 15.14 -10.66
C ALA A 93 5.25 15.74 -11.13
N ARG A 94 5.28 16.35 -12.31
CA ARG A 94 4.09 16.85 -13.00
C ARG A 94 3.94 16.13 -14.32
N VAL A 95 2.76 15.58 -14.59
CA VAL A 95 2.42 14.97 -15.88
C VAL A 95 2.23 16.09 -16.91
N LYS A 96 3.02 16.07 -17.99
CA LYS A 96 2.94 17.06 -19.07
C LYS A 96 1.60 16.94 -19.81
N GLY A 97 1.13 18.05 -20.35
CA GLY A 97 -0.14 18.14 -21.08
C GLY A 97 -1.36 18.37 -20.19
N VAL A 98 -1.47 17.65 -19.07
CA VAL A 98 -2.60 17.80 -18.11
C VAL A 98 -2.23 18.56 -16.83
N ASN A 99 -0.94 18.89 -16.65
CA ASN A 99 -0.40 19.60 -15.49
C ASN A 99 -0.76 18.98 -14.12
N PHE A 100 -0.92 17.66 -14.07
CA PHE A 100 -1.31 16.96 -12.86
C PHE A 100 -0.09 16.55 -12.01
N ILE A 101 -0.15 16.82 -10.72
CA ILE A 101 0.92 16.53 -9.77
C ILE A 101 0.83 15.07 -9.28
N VAL A 102 1.96 14.37 -9.29
CA VAL A 102 2.10 12.98 -8.87
C VAL A 102 3.39 12.79 -8.07
N ALA A 103 3.47 11.68 -7.33
CA ALA A 103 4.73 11.16 -6.82
C ALA A 103 5.25 10.07 -7.77
N LEU A 104 6.49 10.20 -8.26
CA LEU A 104 7.12 9.23 -9.12
C LEU A 104 8.15 8.42 -8.32
N LYS A 105 7.82 7.17 -7.98
CA LYS A 105 8.71 6.24 -7.27
C LYS A 105 9.53 5.48 -8.32
N ILE A 106 10.84 5.73 -8.32
CA ILE A 106 11.81 5.16 -9.26
C ILE A 106 12.57 4.05 -8.55
N LEU A 107 12.55 2.84 -9.11
CA LEU A 107 13.16 1.63 -8.57
C LEU A 107 14.19 1.08 -9.55
N PHE A 108 15.37 0.67 -9.06
CA PHE A 108 16.42 0.10 -9.92
C PHE A 108 16.24 -1.41 -10.08
N LYS A 109 16.15 -1.90 -11.32
CA LYS A 109 15.96 -3.33 -11.63
C LYS A 109 17.06 -4.21 -11.03
N SER A 110 18.32 -3.79 -11.16
CA SER A 110 19.48 -4.49 -10.60
C SER A 110 19.44 -4.65 -9.08
N GLN A 111 18.88 -3.67 -8.35
CA GLN A 111 18.74 -3.74 -6.89
C GLN A 111 17.62 -4.70 -6.48
N LEU A 112 16.53 -4.73 -7.25
CA LEU A 112 15.40 -5.65 -7.02
C LEU A 112 15.81 -7.10 -7.29
N GLU A 113 16.54 -7.34 -8.37
CA GLU A 113 17.11 -8.65 -8.74
C GLU A 113 18.08 -9.13 -7.65
N LYS A 114 19.05 -8.30 -7.25
CA LYS A 114 20.03 -8.64 -6.21
C LYS A 114 19.38 -8.99 -4.87
N ALA A 115 18.27 -8.34 -4.53
CA ALA A 115 17.53 -8.61 -3.30
C ALA A 115 16.45 -9.71 -3.46
N ASN A 116 16.26 -10.23 -4.67
CA ASN A 116 15.24 -11.24 -5.01
C ASN A 116 13.80 -10.83 -4.60
N VAL A 117 13.45 -9.56 -4.80
CA VAL A 117 12.16 -8.97 -4.37
C VAL A 117 11.21 -8.64 -5.53
N GLU A 118 11.54 -9.03 -6.77
CA GLU A 118 10.69 -8.75 -7.93
C GLU A 118 9.24 -9.22 -7.75
N HIS A 119 9.07 -10.42 -7.17
CA HIS A 119 7.74 -10.98 -6.94
C HIS A 119 6.91 -10.16 -5.94
N GLN A 120 7.57 -9.52 -4.96
CA GLN A 120 6.92 -8.63 -4.00
C GLN A 120 6.48 -7.35 -4.69
N LEU A 121 7.34 -6.75 -5.53
CA LEU A 121 6.98 -5.57 -6.32
C LEU A 121 5.83 -5.84 -7.29
N ARG A 122 5.86 -6.98 -8.01
CA ARG A 122 4.74 -7.36 -8.90
C ARG A 122 3.42 -7.43 -8.14
N ARG A 123 3.45 -7.99 -6.92
CA ARG A 123 2.28 -8.10 -6.04
C ARG A 123 1.83 -6.73 -5.52
N GLU A 124 2.74 -5.84 -5.13
CA GLU A 124 2.43 -4.45 -4.74
C GLU A 124 1.68 -3.74 -5.88
N ILE A 125 2.21 -3.82 -7.10
CA ILE A 125 1.59 -3.22 -8.29
C ILE A 125 0.21 -3.81 -8.56
N GLU A 126 0.07 -5.14 -8.49
CA GLU A 126 -1.20 -5.83 -8.74
C GLU A 126 -2.24 -5.48 -7.67
N ILE A 127 -1.91 -5.58 -6.39
CA ILE A 127 -2.81 -5.28 -5.28
C ILE A 127 -3.20 -3.80 -5.32
N GLN A 128 -2.22 -2.91 -5.18
CA GLN A 128 -2.47 -1.46 -5.06
C GLN A 128 -3.11 -0.89 -6.34
N GLY A 129 -2.79 -1.47 -7.50
CA GLY A 129 -3.40 -1.15 -8.78
C GLY A 129 -4.91 -1.35 -8.81
N HIS A 130 -5.48 -2.24 -7.99
CA HIS A 130 -6.93 -2.49 -7.89
C HIS A 130 -7.61 -1.86 -6.67
N LEU A 131 -6.86 -1.32 -5.70
CA LEU A 131 -7.41 -0.67 -4.52
C LEU A 131 -7.87 0.77 -4.82
N ARG A 132 -9.07 1.11 -4.37
CA ARG A 132 -9.82 2.32 -4.76
C ARG A 132 -10.58 2.80 -3.51
N HIS A 133 -9.88 3.51 -2.63
CA HIS A 133 -10.41 3.97 -1.35
C HIS A 133 -9.83 5.35 -1.01
N PRO A 134 -10.58 6.30 -0.43
CA PRO A 134 -10.07 7.63 -0.10
C PRO A 134 -8.85 7.61 0.83
N HIS A 135 -8.75 6.60 1.69
CA HIS A 135 -7.68 6.45 2.68
C HIS A 135 -6.58 5.45 2.29
N ILE A 136 -6.50 5.09 0.99
CA ILE A 136 -5.41 4.27 0.44
C ILE A 136 -4.71 5.07 -0.64
N LEU A 137 -3.38 5.18 -0.56
CA LEU A 137 -2.59 5.92 -1.54
C LEU A 137 -2.76 5.29 -2.92
N ARG A 138 -3.18 6.09 -3.90
CA ARG A 138 -3.48 5.58 -5.23
C ARG A 138 -2.20 5.28 -6.03
N LEU A 139 -2.10 4.04 -6.54
CA LEU A 139 -1.27 3.73 -7.71
C LEU A 139 -2.06 4.01 -8.99
N TYR A 140 -1.65 5.05 -9.73
CA TYR A 140 -2.32 5.43 -10.97
C TYR A 140 -1.95 4.52 -12.12
N ASN A 141 -0.64 4.33 -12.34
CA ASN A 141 -0.09 3.48 -13.39
C ASN A 141 1.40 3.22 -13.10
N TYR A 142 2.07 2.42 -13.94
CA TYR A 142 3.50 2.17 -13.88
C TYR A 142 4.07 2.05 -15.30
N PHE A 143 5.38 2.25 -15.43
CA PHE A 143 6.13 1.98 -16.66
C PHE A 143 7.57 1.59 -16.31
N ASP A 144 8.34 1.13 -17.29
CA ASP A 144 9.74 0.77 -17.09
C ASP A 144 10.61 1.20 -18.28
N ASP A 145 11.90 1.38 -18.02
CA ASP A 145 12.94 1.48 -19.03
C ASP A 145 13.94 0.33 -18.86
N GLU A 146 15.04 0.32 -19.61
CA GLU A 146 16.06 -0.73 -19.52
C GLU A 146 16.57 -0.98 -18.09
N LYS A 147 16.68 0.07 -17.25
CA LYS A 147 17.35 0.02 -15.95
C LYS A 147 16.40 0.21 -14.77
N ARG A 148 15.23 0.80 -14.97
CA ARG A 148 14.36 1.31 -13.91
C ARG A 148 12.89 0.95 -14.11
N ILE A 149 12.19 0.81 -12.99
CA ILE A 149 10.72 0.74 -12.92
C ILE A 149 10.23 2.03 -12.27
N TYR A 150 9.13 2.57 -12.79
CA TYR A 150 8.52 3.82 -12.35
C TYR A 150 7.08 3.56 -11.93
N LEU A 151 6.75 3.90 -10.69
CA LEU A 151 5.37 3.87 -10.19
C LEU A 151 4.85 5.30 -10.13
N ILE A 152 3.70 5.55 -10.75
CA ILE A 152 3.02 6.84 -10.76
C ILE A 152 1.98 6.81 -9.65
N LEU A 153 2.27 7.51 -8.55
CA LEU A 153 1.49 7.49 -7.31
C LEU A 153 0.77 8.82 -7.08
N GLU A 154 -0.30 8.77 -6.31
CA GLU A 154 -0.87 9.95 -5.66
C GLU A 154 0.18 10.69 -4.83
N TYR A 155 0.19 12.02 -4.96
CA TYR A 155 1.03 12.85 -4.13
C TYR A 155 0.31 13.17 -2.82
N ALA A 156 0.90 12.74 -1.70
CA ALA A 156 0.43 13.08 -0.37
C ALA A 156 1.20 14.32 0.15
N GLU A 157 0.55 15.48 0.04
CA GLU A 157 1.18 16.80 0.23
C GLU A 157 1.89 16.96 1.59
N ARG A 158 1.28 16.44 2.67
CA ARG A 158 1.77 16.61 4.04
C ARG A 158 2.79 15.54 4.45
N GLY A 159 3.11 14.61 3.55
CA GLY A 159 4.19 13.63 3.71
C GLY A 159 3.86 12.53 4.72
N GLU A 160 4.91 11.99 5.35
CA GLU A 160 4.82 10.86 6.28
C GLU A 160 4.18 11.25 7.61
N LEU A 161 3.21 10.44 8.05
CA LEU A 161 2.56 10.59 9.34
C LEU A 161 3.56 10.44 10.49
N TYR A 162 4.56 9.56 10.35
CA TYR A 162 5.65 9.41 11.32
C TYR A 162 6.36 10.75 11.62
N LYS A 163 6.67 11.56 10.60
CA LYS A 163 7.32 12.87 10.80
C LYS A 163 6.43 13.84 11.57
N GLU A 164 5.12 13.79 11.35
CA GLU A 164 4.18 14.55 12.16
C GLU A 164 4.16 14.04 13.61
N LEU A 165 4.12 12.74 13.83
CA LEU A 165 4.14 12.17 15.18
C LEU A 165 5.41 12.57 15.95
N GLN A 166 6.58 12.47 15.31
CA GLN A 166 7.85 12.94 15.88
C GLN A 166 7.83 14.43 16.20
N LYS A 167 7.25 15.26 15.32
CA LYS A 167 7.13 16.71 15.55
C LYS A 167 6.24 17.03 16.75
N TYR A 168 5.10 16.36 16.89
CA TYR A 168 4.14 16.62 17.97
C TYR A 168 4.43 15.81 19.26
N GLN A 169 5.36 14.86 19.19
CA GLN A 169 5.67 13.85 20.22
C GLN A 169 4.52 12.86 20.48
N ARG A 170 3.26 13.33 20.48
CA ARG A 170 2.04 12.53 20.53
C ARG A 170 0.89 13.34 19.94
N PHE A 171 -0.18 12.66 19.54
CA PHE A 171 -1.42 13.29 19.09
C PHE A 171 -2.43 13.41 20.22
N GLU A 172 -3.23 14.46 20.16
CA GLU A 172 -4.45 14.57 20.96
C GLU A 172 -5.47 13.51 20.55
N GLU A 173 -6.34 13.13 21.48
CA GLU A 173 -7.30 12.05 21.27
C GLU A 173 -8.23 12.31 20.09
N GLU A 174 -8.68 13.55 19.87
CA GLU A 174 -9.56 13.86 18.74
C GLU A 174 -8.90 13.54 17.41
N ARG A 175 -7.63 13.93 17.27
CA ARG A 175 -6.85 13.68 16.06
C ARG A 175 -6.57 12.19 15.89
N ALA A 176 -6.14 11.51 16.95
CA ALA A 176 -5.88 10.09 16.93
C ALA A 176 -7.15 9.31 16.55
N ALA A 177 -8.29 9.60 17.18
CA ALA A 177 -9.57 8.95 16.90
C ALA A 177 -10.02 9.11 15.43
N LYS A 178 -9.85 10.30 14.85
CA LYS A 178 -10.15 10.54 13.43
C LYS A 178 -9.25 9.72 12.51
N LEU A 179 -7.94 9.66 12.78
CA LEU A 179 -7.00 8.82 12.02
C LEU A 179 -7.32 7.33 12.18
N MET A 180 -7.68 6.90 13.39
CA MET A 180 -8.06 5.51 13.69
C MET A 180 -9.34 5.09 12.97
N PHE A 181 -10.31 5.99 12.82
CA PHE A 181 -11.49 5.75 12.00
C PHE A 181 -11.10 5.54 10.53
N GLN A 182 -10.28 6.43 9.97
CA GLN A 182 -9.82 6.35 8.57
C GLN A 182 -8.99 5.08 8.30
N MET A 183 -8.13 4.69 9.26
CA MET A 183 -7.40 3.43 9.22
C MET A 183 -8.36 2.23 9.18
N ALA A 184 -9.35 2.20 10.08
CA ALA A 184 -10.27 1.07 10.19
C ALA A 184 -11.15 0.93 8.93
N ASP A 185 -11.61 2.04 8.37
CA ASP A 185 -12.38 2.10 7.13
C ASP A 185 -11.56 1.56 5.93
N ALA A 186 -10.31 2.03 5.78
CA ALA A 186 -9.41 1.55 4.73
C ALA A 186 -9.07 0.05 4.85
N LEU A 187 -8.80 -0.42 6.06
CA LEU A 187 -8.52 -1.83 6.32
C LEU A 187 -9.76 -2.70 6.07
N GLN A 188 -10.97 -2.21 6.38
CA GLN A 188 -12.21 -2.94 6.15
C GLN A 188 -12.39 -3.17 4.66
N TYR A 189 -12.17 -2.13 3.84
CA TYR A 189 -12.15 -2.23 2.39
C TYR A 189 -11.11 -3.24 1.87
N CYS A 190 -9.89 -3.23 2.42
CA CYS A 190 -8.85 -4.20 2.06
C CYS A 190 -9.28 -5.64 2.39
N HIS A 191 -9.79 -5.88 3.59
CA HIS A 191 -10.19 -7.21 4.07
C HIS A 191 -11.39 -7.77 3.26
N GLU A 192 -12.32 -6.92 2.85
CA GLU A 192 -13.41 -7.29 1.93
C GLU A 192 -12.89 -7.74 0.54
N LYS A 193 -11.77 -7.16 0.11
CA LYS A 193 -11.03 -7.57 -1.09
C LYS A 193 -10.03 -8.70 -0.84
N LYS A 194 -10.06 -9.32 0.33
CA LYS A 194 -9.13 -10.38 0.75
C LYS A 194 -7.66 -9.95 0.71
N VAL A 195 -7.40 -8.67 0.96
CA VAL A 195 -6.05 -8.10 1.08
C VAL A 195 -5.74 -7.91 2.56
N ILE A 196 -4.65 -8.51 3.02
CA ILE A 196 -4.10 -8.27 4.37
C ILE A 196 -2.87 -7.38 4.22
N HIS A 197 -2.77 -6.29 5.00
CA HIS A 197 -1.69 -5.31 4.84
C HIS A 197 -0.36 -5.81 5.42
N ARG A 198 -0.37 -6.25 6.69
CA ARG A 198 0.75 -6.85 7.46
C ARG A 198 1.92 -5.95 7.86
N ASP A 199 2.03 -4.74 7.33
CA ASP A 199 3.08 -3.77 7.73
C ASP A 199 2.49 -2.40 8.08
N ILE A 200 1.45 -2.38 8.92
CA ILE A 200 0.86 -1.13 9.42
C ILE A 200 1.79 -0.52 10.47
N LYS A 201 2.30 0.68 10.16
CA LYS A 201 3.16 1.50 11.03
C LYS A 201 3.22 2.95 10.52
N PRO A 202 3.54 3.95 11.35
CA PRO A 202 3.52 5.37 10.98
C PRO A 202 4.33 5.73 9.73
N GLU A 203 5.42 5.01 9.44
CA GLU A 203 6.30 5.25 8.29
C GLU A 203 5.65 4.87 6.96
N ASN A 204 4.70 3.94 6.98
CA ASN A 204 3.93 3.51 5.81
C ASN A 204 2.61 4.29 5.68
N LEU A 205 2.38 5.31 6.51
CA LEU A 205 1.19 6.15 6.46
C LEU A 205 1.58 7.55 5.99
N LEU A 206 0.86 8.05 5.00
CA LEU A 206 1.02 9.41 4.50
C LEU A 206 -0.20 10.26 4.84
N LEU A 207 -0.06 11.58 4.73
CA LEU A 207 -1.12 12.56 4.95
C LEU A 207 -1.34 13.37 3.67
N GLY A 208 -2.59 13.38 3.21
CA GLY A 208 -3.02 14.24 2.12
C GLY A 208 -3.17 15.70 2.54
N LEU A 209 -3.66 16.53 1.61
CA LEU A 209 -3.67 18.00 1.77
C LEU A 209 -4.50 18.46 2.96
N GLN A 210 -5.63 17.81 3.24
CA GLN A 210 -6.52 18.13 4.35
C GLN A 210 -6.14 17.40 5.65
N GLY A 211 -5.02 16.67 5.64
CA GLY A 211 -4.59 15.84 6.76
C GLY A 211 -5.34 14.52 6.85
N GLU A 212 -6.01 14.11 5.78
CA GLU A 212 -6.57 12.78 5.65
C GLU A 212 -5.47 11.73 5.46
N LEU A 213 -5.63 10.60 6.15
CA LEU A 213 -4.73 9.47 6.08
C LEU A 213 -4.73 8.83 4.69
N LYS A 214 -3.54 8.39 4.25
CA LYS A 214 -3.33 7.52 3.09
C LYS A 214 -2.43 6.35 3.49
N ILE A 215 -2.97 5.14 3.51
CA ILE A 215 -2.16 3.91 3.65
C ILE A 215 -1.30 3.75 2.41
N ALA A 216 0.02 3.68 2.58
CA ALA A 216 1.00 3.44 1.54
C ALA A 216 1.73 2.10 1.80
N ASP A 217 2.56 1.70 0.82
CA ASP A 217 3.44 0.52 0.88
C ASP A 217 2.75 -0.83 1.12
N PHE A 218 2.22 -1.39 0.03
CA PHE A 218 1.62 -2.74 0.01
C PHE A 218 2.67 -3.85 -0.28
N GLY A 219 3.96 -3.57 -0.09
CA GLY A 219 5.04 -4.52 -0.42
C GLY A 219 4.98 -5.83 0.37
N TRP A 220 4.38 -5.80 1.56
CA TRP A 220 4.12 -6.98 2.40
C TRP A 220 2.70 -7.51 2.31
N SER A 221 1.84 -6.85 1.55
CA SER A 221 0.44 -7.24 1.45
C SER A 221 0.25 -8.52 0.64
N VAL A 222 -0.82 -9.24 0.93
CA VAL A 222 -1.15 -10.51 0.27
C VAL A 222 -2.63 -10.60 -0.05
N HIS A 223 -2.97 -11.17 -1.22
CA HIS A 223 -4.30 -11.72 -1.48
C HIS A 223 -4.43 -13.07 -0.78
N ALA A 224 -5.37 -13.21 0.16
CA ALA A 224 -5.61 -14.42 0.93
C ALA A 224 -7.02 -15.00 0.67
N PRO A 225 -7.23 -15.72 -0.45
CA PRO A 225 -8.48 -16.46 -0.64
C PRO A 225 -8.52 -17.81 0.10
N SER A 226 -7.40 -18.43 0.52
CA SER A 226 -7.44 -19.78 1.12
C SER A 226 -6.17 -20.30 1.84
N SER A 227 -5.27 -19.47 2.37
CA SER A 227 -4.08 -20.01 3.07
C SER A 227 -3.63 -19.12 4.22
N ARG A 228 -3.68 -19.71 5.43
CA ARG A 228 -2.93 -19.31 6.62
C ARG A 228 -1.43 -19.44 6.35
N ARG A 229 -0.60 -18.56 6.92
CA ARG A 229 0.83 -18.46 6.54
C ARG A 229 1.77 -18.25 7.73
N ALA A 230 3.05 -18.58 7.50
CA ALA A 230 4.15 -18.55 8.49
C ALA A 230 5.27 -17.51 8.21
N THR A 231 5.11 -16.56 7.27
CA THR A 231 6.18 -15.59 6.94
C THR A 231 6.30 -14.48 7.99
N MET A 232 7.43 -14.38 8.67
CA MET A 232 7.78 -13.27 9.57
C MET A 232 8.09 -12.00 8.75
N CYS A 233 7.26 -10.96 8.86
CA CYS A 233 7.45 -9.64 8.22
C CYS A 233 6.84 -8.54 9.10
N GLY A 234 7.45 -7.34 9.11
CA GLY A 234 7.02 -6.17 9.92
C GLY A 234 8.15 -5.52 10.72
N THR A 235 7.88 -4.35 11.31
CA THR A 235 8.73 -3.75 12.36
C THR A 235 8.45 -4.47 13.69
N LEU A 236 9.50 -4.83 14.44
CA LEU A 236 9.41 -5.68 15.64
C LEU A 236 8.29 -5.27 16.61
N ASP A 237 8.18 -3.98 16.89
CA ASP A 237 7.22 -3.43 17.87
C ASP A 237 5.75 -3.55 17.44
N TYR A 238 5.51 -3.86 16.16
CA TYR A 238 4.19 -4.01 15.54
C TYR A 238 3.79 -5.48 15.30
N LEU A 239 4.69 -6.43 15.57
CA LEU A 239 4.42 -7.85 15.35
C LEU A 239 3.41 -8.39 16.36
N PRO A 240 2.39 -9.14 15.91
CA PRO A 240 1.46 -9.80 16.82
C PRO A 240 2.06 -11.09 17.42
N PRO A 241 1.53 -11.59 18.56
CA PRO A 241 2.04 -12.77 19.25
C PRO A 241 2.15 -14.01 18.36
N GLU A 242 1.13 -14.29 17.53
CA GLU A 242 1.09 -15.45 16.63
C GLU A 242 2.23 -15.42 15.60
N MET A 243 2.62 -14.25 15.09
CA MET A 243 3.72 -14.15 14.14
C MET A 243 5.08 -14.38 14.81
N ILE A 244 5.25 -13.92 16.06
CA ILE A 244 6.46 -14.19 16.85
C ILE A 244 6.60 -15.67 17.16
N GLN A 245 5.48 -16.36 17.39
CA GLN A 245 5.45 -17.80 17.67
C GLN A 245 5.54 -18.65 16.40
N GLY A 246 5.67 -18.05 15.21
CA GLY A 246 5.69 -18.76 13.94
C GLY A 246 4.38 -19.48 13.61
N GLN A 247 3.28 -19.04 14.22
CA GLN A 247 1.94 -19.58 13.99
C GLN A 247 1.34 -19.01 12.71
N ASP A 248 0.39 -19.77 12.19
CA ASP A 248 -0.51 -19.36 11.14
C ASP A 248 -1.27 -18.07 11.51
N HIS A 249 -1.29 -17.11 10.59
CA HIS A 249 -1.96 -15.82 10.78
C HIS A 249 -2.90 -15.46 9.61
N ASP A 250 -3.91 -14.63 9.91
CA ASP A 250 -4.95 -14.14 9.00
C ASP A 250 -5.06 -12.61 9.05
N GLU A 251 -6.18 -12.02 8.62
CA GLU A 251 -6.38 -10.57 8.60
C GLU A 251 -6.37 -9.90 9.99
N LYS A 252 -6.50 -10.69 11.07
CA LYS A 252 -6.51 -10.17 12.44
C LYS A 252 -5.16 -9.61 12.88
N VAL A 253 -4.07 -9.86 12.15
CA VAL A 253 -2.78 -9.20 12.38
C VAL A 253 -2.87 -7.69 12.20
N ASP A 254 -3.69 -7.22 11.23
CA ASP A 254 -3.87 -5.78 11.00
C ASP A 254 -4.60 -5.12 12.18
N LEU A 255 -5.50 -5.85 12.88
CA LEU A 255 -6.16 -5.37 14.10
C LEU A 255 -5.19 -5.18 15.26
N TRP A 256 -4.23 -6.10 15.41
CA TRP A 256 -3.17 -5.95 16.41
C TRP A 256 -2.33 -4.71 16.12
N SER A 257 -1.83 -4.58 14.89
CA SER A 257 -1.02 -3.41 14.49
C SER A 257 -1.81 -2.11 14.61
N LEU A 258 -3.13 -2.13 14.40
CA LEU A 258 -4.02 -0.99 14.65
C LEU A 258 -4.06 -0.61 16.14
N GLY A 259 -4.07 -1.59 17.06
CA GLY A 259 -3.95 -1.35 18.51
C GLY A 259 -2.61 -0.74 18.91
N VAL A 260 -1.50 -1.27 18.35
CA VAL A 260 -0.14 -0.73 18.55
C VAL A 260 -0.07 0.72 18.06
N LEU A 261 -0.59 0.99 16.87
CA LEU A 261 -0.62 2.31 16.26
C LEU A 261 -1.43 3.32 17.09
N CYS A 262 -2.60 2.91 17.61
CA CYS A 262 -3.42 3.77 18.46
C CYS A 262 -2.70 4.16 19.75
N TYR A 263 -2.01 3.21 20.38
CA TYR A 263 -1.18 3.49 21.55
C TYR A 263 -0.05 4.46 21.20
N GLU A 264 0.68 4.19 20.11
CA GLU A 264 1.79 5.05 19.69
C GLU A 264 1.34 6.48 19.37
N PHE A 265 0.17 6.65 18.75
CA PHE A 265 -0.39 7.99 18.53
C PHE A 265 -0.59 8.76 19.83
N LEU A 266 -1.08 8.13 20.89
CA LEU A 266 -1.43 8.82 22.14
C LEU A 266 -0.26 8.92 23.14
N VAL A 267 0.73 8.06 23.00
CA VAL A 267 1.86 7.94 23.94
C VAL A 267 3.17 8.46 23.33
N GLY A 268 3.31 8.41 22.02
CA GLY A 268 4.50 8.83 21.28
C GLY A 268 5.53 7.73 21.02
N ARG A 269 5.30 6.53 21.58
CA ARG A 269 6.14 5.35 21.39
C ARG A 269 5.31 4.07 21.45
N PRO A 270 5.76 2.96 20.83
CA PRO A 270 5.05 1.69 20.86
C PRO A 270 4.86 1.14 22.29
N PRO A 271 3.77 0.38 22.55
CA PRO A 271 3.46 -0.16 23.88
C PRO A 271 4.47 -1.19 24.39
N PHE A 272 5.17 -1.89 23.49
CA PHE A 272 6.08 -2.98 23.81
C PHE A 272 7.56 -2.62 23.61
N GLU A 273 7.86 -1.37 23.27
CA GLU A 273 9.22 -0.92 23.02
C GLU A 273 10.10 -1.17 24.25
N SER A 274 11.29 -1.72 24.04
CA SER A 274 12.24 -2.07 25.09
C SER A 274 13.69 -2.01 24.62
N LYS A 275 14.63 -2.03 25.57
CA LYS A 275 16.08 -1.92 25.28
C LYS A 275 16.63 -3.07 24.42
N THR A 276 15.99 -4.23 24.45
CA THR A 276 16.44 -5.42 23.70
C THR A 276 15.27 -6.07 22.99
N SER A 277 15.51 -6.62 21.80
CA SER A 277 14.48 -7.32 21.03
C SER A 277 13.91 -8.52 21.78
N SER A 278 14.73 -9.21 22.59
CA SER A 278 14.28 -10.33 23.44
C SER A 278 13.22 -9.88 24.45
N GLU A 279 13.39 -8.70 25.05
CA GLU A 279 12.42 -8.16 26.00
C GLU A 279 11.14 -7.70 25.29
N THR A 280 11.26 -7.03 24.14
CA THR A 280 10.11 -6.68 23.30
C THR A 280 9.28 -7.92 22.96
N TYR A 281 9.91 -9.03 22.54
CA TYR A 281 9.19 -10.28 22.28
C TYR A 281 8.46 -10.80 23.53
N LYS A 282 9.09 -10.78 24.71
CA LYS A 282 8.44 -11.22 25.95
C LYS A 282 7.24 -10.35 26.30
N LEU A 283 7.34 -9.02 26.15
CA LEU A 283 6.25 -8.10 26.42
C LEU A 283 5.07 -8.33 25.46
N ILE A 284 5.35 -8.51 24.16
CA ILE A 284 4.32 -8.83 23.17
C ILE A 284 3.64 -10.16 23.50
N LEU A 285 4.40 -11.23 23.76
CA LEU A 285 3.84 -12.54 24.08
C LEU A 285 3.00 -12.50 25.38
N LYS A 286 3.43 -11.74 26.38
CA LYS A 286 2.65 -11.58 27.62
C LYS A 286 1.55 -10.53 27.52
N VAL A 287 1.47 -9.80 26.40
CA VAL A 287 0.60 -8.65 26.19
C VAL A 287 0.71 -7.66 27.36
N ARG A 288 1.96 -7.35 27.74
CA ARG A 288 2.28 -6.51 28.90
C ARG A 288 2.73 -5.14 28.45
N TYR A 289 1.95 -4.12 28.82
CA TYR A 289 2.20 -2.71 28.59
C TYR A 289 1.39 -1.90 29.61
N ASP A 290 1.81 -0.66 29.87
CA ASP A 290 1.16 0.23 30.83
C ASP A 290 0.61 1.47 30.12
N PHE A 291 -0.46 2.04 30.66
CA PHE A 291 -1.01 3.30 30.18
C PHE A 291 -0.52 4.47 31.03
N PRO A 292 0.07 5.51 30.41
CA PRO A 292 0.31 6.76 31.10
C PRO A 292 -0.99 7.37 31.68
N PRO A 293 -0.92 8.14 32.78
CA PRO A 293 -2.10 8.70 33.43
C PRO A 293 -2.96 9.59 32.52
N HIS A 294 -2.38 10.24 31.52
CA HIS A 294 -3.08 11.17 30.62
C HIS A 294 -3.99 10.49 29.58
N ILE A 295 -3.92 9.17 29.43
CA ILE A 295 -4.76 8.43 28.48
C ILE A 295 -6.14 8.20 29.08
N SER A 296 -7.21 8.61 28.40
CA SER A 296 -8.59 8.43 28.89
C SER A 296 -8.99 6.96 28.98
N LEU A 297 -9.96 6.65 29.84
CA LEU A 297 -10.47 5.28 29.98
C LEU A 297 -11.07 4.75 28.67
N ASP A 298 -11.74 5.62 27.90
CA ASP A 298 -12.32 5.28 26.60
C ASP A 298 -11.24 4.86 25.57
N ALA A 299 -10.11 5.57 25.54
CA ALA A 299 -8.98 5.20 24.69
C ALA A 299 -8.31 3.89 25.13
N ARG A 300 -8.14 3.70 26.45
CA ARG A 300 -7.60 2.45 27.03
C ARG A 300 -8.48 1.26 26.68
N ASP A 301 -9.79 1.43 26.74
CA ASP A 301 -10.77 0.40 26.40
C ASP A 301 -10.60 -0.05 24.94
N LEU A 302 -10.55 0.88 23.98
CA LEU A 302 -10.32 0.55 22.57
C LEU A 302 -8.99 -0.22 22.37
N ILE A 303 -7.90 0.30 22.91
CA ILE A 303 -6.57 -0.29 22.77
C ILE A 303 -6.54 -1.71 23.36
N SER A 304 -7.13 -1.90 24.54
CA SER A 304 -7.17 -3.20 25.22
C SER A 304 -8.01 -4.25 24.48
N LYS A 305 -9.05 -3.81 23.76
CA LYS A 305 -9.89 -4.68 22.91
C LYS A 305 -9.21 -5.04 21.58
N LEU A 306 -8.23 -4.27 21.12
CA LEU A 306 -7.41 -4.59 19.93
C LEU A 306 -6.18 -5.44 20.28
N LEU A 307 -5.49 -5.10 21.37
CA LEU A 307 -4.30 -5.80 21.86
C LEU A 307 -4.69 -7.04 22.67
N ARG A 308 -5.37 -7.99 22.03
CA ARG A 308 -5.69 -9.31 22.60
C ARG A 308 -4.72 -10.36 22.09
N ARG A 309 -4.27 -11.24 23.00
CA ARG A 309 -3.35 -12.34 22.67
C ARG A 309 -3.94 -13.27 21.63
N ARG A 310 -5.20 -13.65 21.80
CA ARG A 310 -5.94 -14.49 20.87
C ARG A 310 -6.52 -13.65 19.72
N PRO A 311 -6.17 -13.92 18.44
CA PRO A 311 -6.63 -13.12 17.30
C PRO A 311 -8.16 -12.98 17.17
N GLU A 312 -8.89 -14.02 17.57
CA GLU A 312 -10.35 -14.10 17.55
C GLU A 312 -11.04 -13.18 18.57
N GLU A 313 -10.35 -12.80 19.64
CA GLU A 313 -10.86 -11.88 20.66
C GLU A 313 -10.69 -10.40 20.29
N ARG A 314 -9.93 -10.11 19.23
CA ARG A 314 -9.66 -8.72 18.82
C ARG A 314 -10.93 -8.07 18.27
N LEU A 315 -11.17 -6.82 18.67
CA LEU A 315 -12.29 -6.02 18.19
C LEU A 315 -12.25 -5.91 16.66
N SER A 316 -13.36 -6.25 16.01
CA SER A 316 -13.48 -6.12 14.54
C SER A 316 -13.34 -4.67 14.09
N LEU A 317 -12.97 -4.43 12.82
CA LEU A 317 -12.86 -3.09 12.23
C LEU A 317 -14.18 -2.30 12.31
N LYS A 318 -15.32 -2.97 12.09
CA LYS A 318 -16.65 -2.39 12.33
C LYS A 318 -16.83 -1.97 13.78
N GLY A 319 -16.40 -2.81 14.72
CA GLY A 319 -16.40 -2.49 16.15
C GLY A 319 -15.50 -1.30 16.49
N VAL A 320 -14.32 -1.18 15.87
CA VAL A 320 -13.43 -0.01 16.01
C VAL A 320 -14.16 1.25 15.56
N MET A 321 -14.73 1.25 14.34
CA MET A 321 -15.46 2.40 13.80
C MET A 321 -16.69 2.77 14.62
N GLN A 322 -17.29 1.83 15.36
CA GLN A 322 -18.45 2.06 16.24
C GLN A 322 -18.08 2.33 17.69
N HIS A 323 -16.78 2.25 18.05
CA HIS A 323 -16.35 2.39 19.42
C HIS A 323 -16.73 3.77 20.00
N PRO A 324 -17.22 3.86 21.25
CA PRO A 324 -17.62 5.14 21.85
C PRO A 324 -16.54 6.22 21.78
N TRP A 325 -15.29 5.85 22.06
CA TRP A 325 -14.13 6.75 21.93
C TRP A 325 -13.99 7.35 20.52
N ILE A 326 -14.18 6.54 19.48
CA ILE A 326 -14.08 7.00 18.09
C ILE A 326 -15.26 7.92 17.74
N ARG A 327 -16.49 7.48 18.06
CA ARG A 327 -17.72 8.21 17.74
C ARG A 327 -17.78 9.58 18.40
N LYS A 328 -17.31 9.68 19.64
CA LYS A 328 -17.17 10.93 20.41
C LYS A 328 -16.44 12.04 19.63
N TYR A 329 -15.48 11.69 18.78
CA TYR A 329 -14.65 12.65 18.05
C TYR A 329 -14.95 12.74 16.55
N VAL A 330 -15.48 11.67 15.95
CA VAL A 330 -15.85 11.65 14.52
C VAL A 330 -17.18 12.35 14.28
N ASP A 331 -18.17 12.18 15.17
CA ASP A 331 -19.52 12.71 14.98
C ASP A 331 -19.64 14.19 15.41
N LYS A 332 -18.58 14.78 15.99
CA LYS A 332 -18.51 16.22 16.25
C LYS A 332 -18.50 16.97 14.93
N LYS A 333 -19.66 17.46 14.51
CA LYS A 333 -19.75 18.56 13.55
C LYS A 333 -18.99 19.75 14.16
N LYS A 334 -18.06 20.33 13.40
CA LYS A 334 -17.52 21.64 13.77
C LYS A 334 -18.70 22.60 13.88
N PRO A 335 -18.82 23.36 14.98
CA PRO A 335 -19.89 24.34 15.14
C PRO A 335 -19.89 25.38 14.02
#